data_AF-A0A379Y8A2-F1
#
_entry.id   AF-A0A379Y8A2-F1
#
_cell.length_a   1.000
_cell.length_b   1.000
_cell.length_c   1.000
_cell.angle_alpha   90.00
_cell.angle_beta   90.00
_cell.angle_gamma   90.00
#
_symmetry.space_group_name_H-M   'P 1'
#
loop_
_entity.id
_entity.type
_entity.pdbx_description
1 polymer ?
#
loop_
_entity_poly.entity_id
_entity_poly.type
_entity_poly.pdbx_seq_one_letter_code
_entity_poly.pdbx_strand_id
1 'polypeptide(L)' 'MWGYNDAVQDYAYDPAKAKELLKEAGMADGFSIDMWAMPVQRPYNPNARRMAEMIQADWAKSRRESQNRHL' A
#
# COMPACT_ATOMS: atom_id res chain seq x y z
N MET A 1 -23.48 -12.89 -5.31
CA MET A 1 -22.45 -13.40 -4.37
C MET A 1 -23.12 -13.54 -3.02
N TRP A 2 -23.34 -14.77 -2.54
CA TRP A 2 -24.08 -14.96 -1.29
C TRP A 2 -23.18 -14.57 -0.10
N GLY A 3 -23.65 -13.68 0.77
CA GLY A 3 -22.91 -13.23 1.95
C GLY A 3 -22.01 -12.00 1.77
N TYR A 4 -22.05 -11.31 0.63
CA TYR A 4 -21.44 -9.98 0.50
C TYR A 4 -22.27 -8.95 1.28
N ASN A 5 -21.59 -8.01 1.96
CA ASN A 5 -22.23 -6.95 2.74
C ASN A 5 -21.93 -5.58 2.12
N ASP A 6 -22.90 -5.01 1.41
CA ASP A 6 -22.79 -3.69 0.77
C ASP A 6 -22.73 -2.52 1.77
N ALA A 7 -22.99 -2.74 3.06
CA ALA A 7 -22.90 -1.69 4.07
C ALA A 7 -21.46 -1.39 4.53
N VAL A 8 -20.49 -2.26 4.21
CA VAL A 8 -19.08 -2.04 4.53
C VAL A 8 -18.57 -0.82 3.76
N GLN A 9 -17.98 0.13 4.49
CA GLN A 9 -17.43 1.35 3.89
C GLN A 9 -15.97 1.13 3.51
N ASP A 10 -15.64 1.46 2.26
CA ASP A 10 -14.26 1.42 1.78
C ASP A 10 -13.42 2.55 2.39
N TYR A 11 -12.12 2.32 2.49
CA TYR A 11 -11.16 3.36 2.87
C TYR A 11 -11.00 4.36 1.73
N ALA A 12 -11.13 5.65 2.04
CA ALA A 12 -10.83 6.72 1.10
C ALA A 12 -9.33 6.78 0.79
N TYR A 13 -8.99 7.09 -0.47
CA TYR A 13 -7.61 7.42 -0.84
C TYR A 13 -7.27 8.84 -0.38
N ASP A 14 -6.59 8.96 0.75
CA ASP A 14 -6.16 10.22 1.35
C ASP A 14 -4.72 10.13 1.90
N PRO A 15 -3.71 10.51 1.11
CA PRO A 15 -2.31 10.50 1.55
C PRO A 15 -2.02 11.44 2.73
N ALA A 16 -2.78 12.53 2.90
CA ALA A 16 -2.58 13.47 3.99
C ALA A 16 -3.02 12.86 5.33
N LYS A 17 -4.22 12.28 5.35
CA LYS A 17 -4.72 11.54 6.51
C LYS A 17 -3.84 10.33 6.85
N ALA A 18 -3.31 9.63 5.85
CA ALA A 18 -2.36 8.55 6.08
C ALA A 18 -1.09 9.03 6.81
N LYS A 19 -0.57 10.20 6.45
CA LYS A 19 0.61 10.81 7.11
C LYS A 19 0.31 11.23 8.55
N GLU A 20 -0.89 11.74 8.82
CA GLU A 20 -1.33 12.07 10.18
C GLU A 20 -1.39 10.82 11.07
N LEU A 21 -2.00 9.75 10.58
CA LEU A 21 -2.07 8.47 11.31
C LEU A 21 -0.69 7.88 11.58
N LEU A 22 0.25 7.98 10.63
CA LEU A 22 1.64 7.56 10.85
C LEU A 22 2.32 8.35 11.96
N LYS A 23 2.03 9.65 12.08
CA LYS A 23 2.55 10.49 13.16
C LYS A 23 1.93 10.11 14.51
N GLU A 24 0.62 9.90 14.56
CA GLU A 24 -0.07 9.45 15.78
C GLU A 24 0.46 8.10 16.28
N ALA A 25 0.80 7.20 15.35
CA ALA A 25 1.41 5.90 15.66
C ALA A 25 2.90 5.98 16.04
N GLY A 26 3.49 7.18 16.13
CA GLY A 26 4.91 7.37 16.46
C GLY A 26 5.89 7.02 15.33
N MET A 27 5.40 6.83 14.10
CA MET A 27 6.17 6.48 12.90
C MET A 27 6.31 7.65 11.93
N ALA A 28 6.38 8.88 12.46
CA ALA A 28 6.41 10.12 11.67
C ALA A 28 7.62 10.21 10.71
N ASP A 29 8.71 9.54 11.06
CA ASP A 29 9.95 9.50 10.26
C ASP A 29 9.96 8.39 9.21
N GLY A 30 8.89 7.60 9.14
CA GLY A 30 8.75 6.47 8.23
C GLY A 30 9.36 5.18 8.78
N PHE A 31 9.20 4.12 8.00
CA PHE A 31 9.75 2.79 8.24
C PHE A 31 9.90 2.06 6.91
N SER A 32 10.77 1.05 6.88
CA SER A 32 10.94 0.17 5.73
C SER A 32 10.11 -1.10 5.93
N ILE A 33 9.56 -1.63 4.85
CA ILE A 33 8.81 -2.88 4.81
C ILE A 33 9.01 -3.54 3.45
N ASP A 34 9.06 -4.87 3.44
CA ASP A 34 9.13 -5.63 2.20
C ASP A 34 7.72 -5.85 1.64
N MET A 35 7.56 -5.62 0.33
CA MET A 35 6.32 -5.89 -0.39
C MET A 35 6.54 -7.03 -1.38
N TRP A 36 5.89 -8.15 -1.12
CA TRP A 36 6.06 -9.35 -1.92
C TRP A 36 5.17 -9.29 -3.17
N ALA A 37 5.80 -9.31 -4.34
CA ALA A 37 5.12 -9.36 -5.63
C ALA A 37 5.32 -10.73 -6.29
N MET A 38 4.22 -11.40 -6.67
CA MET A 38 4.31 -12.68 -7.38
C MET A 38 4.92 -12.49 -8.78
N PRO A 39 5.80 -13.39 -9.24
CA PRO A 39 6.42 -13.28 -10.56
C PRO A 39 5.49 -13.71 -11.71
N VAL A 40 4.34 -14.31 -11.40
CA VAL A 40 3.39 -14.88 -12.36
C VAL A 40 2.05 -14.15 -12.33
N GLN A 41 1.37 -14.13 -13.47
CA GLN A 41 0.04 -13.54 -13.60
C GLN A 41 -0.99 -14.39 -12.84
N ARG A 42 -1.99 -13.73 -12.26
CA ARG A 42 -3.12 -14.38 -11.58
C ARG A 42 -4.44 -13.81 -12.10
N PRO A 43 -5.54 -14.57 -12.13
CA PRO A 43 -6.83 -14.09 -12.62
C PRO A 43 -7.34 -12.81 -11.94
N TYR A 44 -6.99 -12.60 -10.66
CA TYR A 44 -7.34 -11.42 -9.87
C TYR A 44 -6.27 -10.33 -9.89
N ASN A 45 -5.09 -10.60 -10.47
CA ASN A 45 -3.98 -9.66 -10.53
C ASN A 45 -3.08 -10.00 -11.74
N PRO A 46 -3.29 -9.34 -12.88
CA PRO A 46 -2.57 -9.64 -14.11
C PRO A 46 -1.10 -9.22 -14.07
N ASN A 47 -0.71 -8.27 -13.20
CA ASN A 47 0.69 -7.85 -13.10
C ASN A 47 1.03 -7.34 -11.69
N ALA A 48 1.48 -8.26 -10.83
CA ALA A 48 1.82 -7.95 -9.45
C ALA A 48 3.04 -7.02 -9.34
N ARG A 49 4.02 -7.11 -10.25
CA ARG A 49 5.20 -6.23 -10.26
C ARG A 49 4.79 -4.77 -10.50
N ARG A 50 3.95 -4.54 -11.52
CA ARG A 50 3.46 -3.19 -11.81
C ARG A 50 2.59 -2.64 -10.69
N MET A 51 1.74 -3.47 -10.09
CA MET A 51 0.93 -3.05 -8.94
C MET A 51 1.83 -2.67 -7.74
N ALA A 52 2.86 -3.46 -7.46
CA ALA A 52 3.82 -3.17 -6.39
C ALA A 52 4.56 -1.84 -6.62
N GLU A 53 5.02 -1.55 -7.84
CA GLU A 53 5.64 -0.25 -8.17
C GLU A 53 4.69 0.93 -7.90
N MET A 54 3.40 0.79 -8.21
CA MET A 54 2.41 1.84 -7.98
C MET A 54 2.14 2.06 -6.50
N ILE A 55 1.96 0.97 -5.72
CA ILE A 55 1.78 1.05 -4.27
C ILE A 55 3.01 1.68 -3.61
N GLN A 56 4.21 1.30 -4.04
CA GLN A 56 5.47 1.86 -3.55
C GLN A 56 5.53 3.38 -3.79
N ALA A 57 5.17 3.83 -5.00
CA ALA A 57 5.12 5.25 -5.34
C ALA A 57 4.07 6.02 -4.51
N ASP A 58 2.93 5.40 -4.21
CA ASP A 58 1.91 6.01 -3.34
C ASP A 58 2.35 6.09 -1.88
N TRP A 59 2.99 5.04 -1.37
CA TRP A 59 3.53 5.06 0.00
C TRP A 59 4.61 6.11 0.18
N ALA A 60 5.46 6.31 -0.84
CA ALA A 60 6.47 7.37 -0.85
C ALA A 60 5.87 8.79 -0.75
N LYS A 61 4.61 9.01 -1.15
CA LYS A 61 3.93 10.30 -0.93
C LYS A 61 3.59 10.57 0.54
N SER A 62 3.44 9.51 1.33
CA SER A 62 3.08 9.58 2.75
C SER A 62 4.26 9.39 3.71
N ARG A 63 5.35 8.75 3.26
CA ARG A 63 6.56 8.43 4.06
C ARG A 63 7.79 9.23 3.61
N ARG A 64 8.72 9.52 4.52
CA ARG A 64 10.10 9.98 4.19
C ARG A 64 10.97 8.72 4.00
N GLU A 65 11.72 8.62 2.91
CA GLU A 65 12.13 7.32 2.36
C GLU A 65 13.58 6.87 2.65
N SER A 66 13.74 5.59 3.03
CA SER A 66 14.93 4.75 2.83
C SER A 66 14.47 3.38 2.32
N GLN A 67 14.67 3.09 1.04
CA GLN A 67 14.24 1.84 0.38
C GLN A 67 15.40 0.85 0.23
N ASN A 68 15.17 -0.39 0.67
CA ASN A 68 16.00 -1.53 0.27
C ASN A 68 15.33 -2.23 -0.92
N ARG A 69 16.04 -2.38 -2.05
CA ARG A 69 15.51 -2.93 -3.30
C ARG A 69 15.79 -4.42 -3.39
N HIS A 70 14.78 -5.27 -3.24
CA HIS A 70 14.83 -6.64 -3.75
C HIS A 70 13.48 -6.97 -4.39
N LEU A 71 13.44 -6.85 -5.73
CA LEU A 71 12.41 -7.44 -6.58
C LEU A 71 12.91 -8.76 -7.15
#